data_AF-A0A2S4L302-F1
#
_entry.id   AF-A0A2S4L302-F1
#
_cell.length_a   1.000
_cell.length_b   1.000
_cell.length_c   1.000
_cell.angle_alpha   90.00
_cell.angle_beta   90.00
_cell.angle_gamma   90.00
#
_symmetry.space_group_name_H-M   'P 1'
#
loop_
_entity.id
_entity.type
_entity.pdbx_description
1 polymer ?
#
loop_
_entity_poly.entity_id
_entity_poly.type
_entity_poly.pdbx_seq_one_letter_code
_entity_poly.pdbx_strand_id
1 'polypeptide(L)'
;MANRGRTYDKHVHSIKDLEKYGSEKMSKSHREYYNEGAMDLITLRENELAFDRYKIRPRVLRDVSTIDTSTTILGTKVKFPFGFSPTAMQALAHPDGEIATSKACASAGILMGLSTYSTIRLEDVIAHANGNPYVMQMSLLNNKDAMIQLIKRAEGKDQEPLGPVVSPTRPACWSPTEAQSLANAWLIDLSGAGFKALFITLDAPYLGRRLNEYRNNFGVPRGMEYPNIFPGVDVTNLEDSSEQMGYDSSLEWPELVSFLRRHTNLEIWGKGIYTAQDAELAITHGFDGIVVSNHGGRQLDSVPASLDVLRDIVPAVKGRVPVAVDGGFRRGTDIFKALALGANFCLAGRPAIWGLAYDGQRGVGLAINLLFDEFQTCMALAGLVHFSIPCPFPIQLTIDPANIRVHSNSCRNVAEICKDHLTLLQANGLLARL
;
A
#
# COMPACT_ATOMS: atom_id res chain seq x y z
N MET A 1 -23.11 -21.07 -17.65
CA MET A 1 -23.78 -20.58 -16.43
C MET A 1 -23.58 -19.07 -16.35
N ALA A 2 -24.60 -18.29 -15.98
CA ALA A 2 -24.73 -16.85 -16.21
C ALA A 2 -23.59 -15.97 -15.66
N ASN A 3 -22.48 -15.79 -16.40
CA ASN A 3 -21.36 -14.87 -16.11
C ASN A 3 -21.06 -14.66 -14.61
N ARG A 4 -21.08 -15.75 -13.81
CA ARG A 4 -20.85 -15.70 -12.37
C ARG A 4 -19.36 -15.78 -12.12
N GLY A 5 -18.87 -14.99 -11.16
CA GLY A 5 -17.47 -15.03 -10.72
C GLY A 5 -17.07 -16.41 -10.20
N ARG A 6 -15.76 -16.65 -10.13
CA ARG A 6 -15.21 -17.93 -9.67
C ARG A 6 -15.29 -18.02 -8.14
N THR A 7 -15.65 -19.19 -7.63
CA THR A 7 -15.46 -19.51 -6.21
C THR A 7 -14.04 -20.03 -5.99
N TYR A 8 -13.25 -19.33 -5.17
CA TYR A 8 -11.85 -19.67 -4.90
C TYR A 8 -11.66 -20.50 -3.62
N ASP A 9 -12.53 -20.31 -2.64
CA ASP A 9 -12.48 -20.95 -1.33
C ASP A 9 -13.90 -21.32 -0.89
N LYS A 10 -14.01 -22.33 -0.01
CA LYS A 10 -15.29 -22.85 0.50
C LYS A 10 -16.00 -21.93 1.50
N HIS A 11 -15.25 -21.07 2.19
CA HIS A 11 -15.73 -20.23 3.30
C HIS A 11 -15.46 -18.75 3.09
N VAL A 12 -14.39 -18.41 2.37
CA VAL A 12 -13.98 -17.04 2.10
C VAL A 12 -14.47 -16.60 0.73
N HIS A 13 -15.44 -15.68 0.71
CA HIS A 13 -16.04 -15.16 -0.53
C HIS A 13 -15.86 -13.65 -0.70
N SER A 14 -15.27 -12.98 0.29
CA SER A 14 -15.00 -11.55 0.28
C SER A 14 -13.79 -11.23 1.17
N ILE A 15 -13.24 -10.02 1.03
CA ILE A 15 -12.20 -9.53 1.94
C ILE A 15 -12.69 -9.47 3.38
N LYS A 16 -13.99 -9.25 3.62
CA LYS A 16 -14.58 -9.26 4.97
C LYS A 16 -14.57 -10.67 5.60
N ASP A 17 -14.82 -11.71 4.80
CA ASP A 17 -14.68 -13.08 5.27
C ASP A 17 -13.21 -13.40 5.57
N LEU A 18 -12.30 -12.93 4.70
CA LEU A 18 -10.86 -13.13 4.88
C LEU A 18 -10.35 -12.42 6.13
N GLU A 19 -10.80 -11.18 6.38
CA GLU A 19 -10.56 -10.45 7.62
C GLU A 19 -10.98 -11.28 8.82
N LYS A 20 -12.22 -11.79 8.84
CA LYS A 20 -12.74 -12.59 9.94
C LYS A 20 -11.89 -13.85 10.17
N TYR A 21 -11.76 -14.71 9.17
CA TYR A 21 -11.12 -16.02 9.34
C TYR A 21 -9.59 -15.93 9.47
N GLY A 22 -8.95 -14.94 8.85
CA GLY A 22 -7.53 -14.67 9.05
C GLY A 22 -7.26 -14.12 10.45
N SER A 23 -8.09 -13.20 10.92
CA SER A 23 -8.01 -12.62 12.27
C SER A 23 -8.20 -13.66 13.39
N GLU A 24 -9.05 -14.66 13.17
CA GLU A 24 -9.26 -15.76 14.12
C GLU A 24 -8.01 -16.63 14.33
N LYS A 25 -7.05 -16.62 13.38
CA LYS A 25 -5.79 -17.39 13.47
C LYS A 25 -4.65 -16.65 14.16
N MET A 26 -4.79 -15.36 14.42
CA MET A 26 -3.79 -14.57 15.13
C MET A 26 -4.08 -14.50 16.63
N SER A 27 -3.04 -14.31 17.43
CA SER A 27 -3.20 -13.94 18.84
C SER A 27 -3.99 -12.64 18.94
N LYS A 28 -4.69 -12.42 20.06
CA LYS A 28 -5.45 -11.17 20.27
C LYS A 28 -4.55 -9.93 20.08
N SER A 29 -3.36 -9.96 20.66
CA SER A 29 -2.40 -8.86 20.60
C SER A 29 -1.95 -8.57 19.15
N HIS A 30 -1.57 -9.59 18.37
CA HIS A 30 -1.17 -9.39 16.98
C HIS A 30 -2.34 -9.01 16.08
N ARG A 31 -3.52 -9.63 16.28
CA ARG A 31 -4.73 -9.26 15.54
C ARG A 31 -5.06 -7.79 15.73
N GLU A 32 -5.08 -7.31 16.97
CA GLU A 32 -5.42 -5.92 17.27
C GLU A 32 -4.32 -4.96 16.82
N TYR A 33 -3.04 -5.36 16.85
CA TYR A 33 -1.97 -4.60 16.21
C TYR A 33 -2.28 -4.31 14.73
N TYR A 34 -2.79 -5.29 13.97
CA TYR A 34 -3.09 -5.11 12.55
C TYR A 34 -4.46 -4.47 12.28
N ASN A 35 -5.50 -4.90 12.98
CA ASN A 35 -6.88 -4.50 12.67
C ASN A 35 -7.17 -3.08 13.12
N GLU A 36 -6.48 -2.59 14.15
CA GLU A 36 -6.81 -1.31 14.79
C GLU A 36 -6.08 -0.12 14.17
N GLY A 37 -6.42 1.05 14.70
CA GLY A 37 -5.93 2.37 14.32
C GLY A 37 -5.54 3.20 15.53
N ALA A 38 -5.37 4.50 15.31
CA ALA A 38 -5.11 5.45 16.37
C ALA A 38 -6.38 5.83 17.12
N MET A 39 -6.20 6.17 18.40
CA MET A 39 -7.22 6.75 19.29
C MET A 39 -8.56 5.98 19.25
N ASP A 40 -9.64 6.66 18.85
CA ASP A 40 -11.02 6.16 18.91
C ASP A 40 -11.46 5.54 17.57
N LEU A 41 -10.50 5.25 16.69
CA LEU A 41 -10.70 4.58 15.40
C LEU A 41 -11.66 5.36 14.49
N ILE A 42 -11.71 6.69 14.63
CA ILE A 42 -12.63 7.53 13.88
C ILE A 42 -12.23 7.49 12.41
N THR A 43 -10.99 7.86 12.10
CA THR A 43 -10.44 7.86 10.74
C THR A 43 -10.35 6.46 10.17
N LEU A 44 -10.08 5.44 10.99
CA LEU A 44 -10.06 4.05 10.53
C LEU A 44 -11.43 3.64 9.96
N ARG A 45 -12.51 3.91 10.69
CA ARG A 45 -13.88 3.65 10.23
C ARG A 45 -14.24 4.53 9.04
N GLU A 46 -13.83 5.80 9.07
CA GLU A 46 -14.11 6.76 8.02
C GLU A 46 -13.50 6.34 6.67
N ASN A 47 -12.29 5.78 6.69
CA ASN A 47 -11.63 5.24 5.48
C ASN A 47 -12.47 4.17 4.77
N GLU A 48 -13.23 3.36 5.51
CA GLU A 48 -14.08 2.33 4.92
C GLU A 48 -15.43 2.91 4.47
N LEU A 49 -16.04 3.74 5.31
CA LEU A 49 -17.33 4.39 5.02
C LEU A 49 -17.26 5.35 3.82
N ALA A 50 -16.10 5.92 3.54
CA ALA A 50 -15.92 6.87 2.45
C ALA A 50 -16.32 6.32 1.09
N PHE A 51 -15.96 5.07 0.81
CA PHE A 51 -16.31 4.44 -0.45
C PHE A 51 -17.82 4.33 -0.65
N ASP A 52 -18.60 4.15 0.42
CA ASP A 52 -20.06 4.01 0.32
C ASP A 52 -20.75 5.32 -0.07
N ARG A 53 -20.12 6.48 0.13
CA ARG A 53 -20.65 7.78 -0.32
C ARG A 53 -20.62 7.94 -1.84
N TYR A 54 -19.74 7.23 -2.53
CA TYR A 54 -19.62 7.28 -3.98
C TYR A 54 -20.38 6.12 -4.61
N LYS A 55 -21.34 6.44 -5.48
CA LYS A 55 -22.09 5.45 -6.25
C LYS A 55 -21.62 5.45 -7.70
N ILE A 56 -21.41 4.25 -8.23
CA ILE A 56 -21.04 4.03 -9.63
C ILE A 56 -22.33 3.98 -10.44
N ARG A 57 -22.44 4.77 -11.50
CA ARG A 57 -23.58 4.70 -12.43
C ARG A 57 -23.29 3.69 -13.54
N PRO A 58 -24.04 2.58 -13.63
CA PRO A 58 -23.87 1.60 -14.71
C PRO A 58 -24.09 2.22 -16.08
N ARG A 59 -23.47 1.63 -17.11
CA ARG A 59 -23.71 1.97 -18.51
C ARG A 59 -24.24 0.75 -19.24
N VAL A 60 -25.43 0.89 -19.82
CA VAL A 60 -26.11 -0.20 -20.53
C VAL A 60 -25.74 -0.22 -22.01
N LEU A 61 -25.90 -1.38 -22.65
CA LEU A 61 -25.63 -1.60 -24.08
C LEU A 61 -24.21 -1.18 -24.52
N ARG A 62 -23.22 -1.40 -23.64
CA ARG A 62 -21.80 -1.31 -23.97
C ARG A 62 -21.29 -2.71 -24.26
N ASP A 63 -20.52 -2.85 -25.34
CA ASP A 63 -19.81 -4.09 -25.59
C ASP A 63 -18.74 -4.28 -24.52
N VAL A 64 -18.87 -5.35 -23.74
CA VAL A 64 -17.95 -5.76 -22.68
C VAL A 64 -17.53 -7.21 -22.85
N SER A 65 -17.60 -7.74 -24.09
CA SER A 65 -17.17 -9.12 -24.37
C SER A 65 -15.68 -9.33 -24.08
N THR A 66 -14.89 -8.25 -24.12
CA THR A 66 -13.45 -8.25 -23.84
C THR A 66 -13.14 -7.09 -22.90
N ILE A 67 -12.58 -7.40 -21.72
CA ILE A 67 -12.17 -6.41 -20.72
C ILE A 67 -10.67 -6.55 -20.49
N ASP A 68 -9.94 -5.47 -20.71
CA ASP A 68 -8.53 -5.33 -20.38
C ASP A 68 -8.38 -4.51 -19.09
N THR A 69 -8.07 -5.20 -18.00
CA THR A 69 -7.80 -4.60 -16.70
C THR A 69 -6.37 -4.08 -16.57
N SER A 70 -5.47 -4.43 -17.49
CA SER A 70 -4.05 -4.18 -17.35
C SER A 70 -3.69 -2.70 -17.45
N THR A 71 -2.59 -2.32 -16.80
CA THR A 71 -2.01 -0.97 -16.85
C THR A 71 -0.50 -1.04 -16.63
N THR A 72 0.15 0.11 -16.49
CA THR A 72 1.55 0.24 -16.13
C THR A 72 1.70 0.91 -14.76
N ILE A 73 2.49 0.30 -13.87
CA ILE A 73 2.92 0.89 -12.59
C ILE A 73 4.45 0.90 -12.60
N LEU A 74 5.07 2.08 -12.37
CA LEU A 74 6.53 2.25 -12.33
C LEU A 74 7.23 1.62 -13.57
N GLY A 75 6.73 1.96 -14.75
CA GLY A 75 7.22 1.44 -16.03
C GLY A 75 6.95 -0.04 -16.31
N THR A 76 6.29 -0.77 -15.39
CA THR A 76 6.07 -2.21 -15.50
C THR A 76 4.60 -2.51 -15.78
N LYS A 77 4.33 -3.36 -16.79
CA LYS A 77 2.96 -3.83 -17.06
C LYS A 77 2.47 -4.71 -15.91
N VAL A 78 1.30 -4.40 -15.37
CA VAL A 78 0.65 -5.13 -14.28
C VAL A 78 -0.72 -5.64 -14.71
N LYS A 79 -1.22 -6.68 -14.03
CA LYS A 79 -2.51 -7.31 -14.34
C LYS A 79 -3.71 -6.37 -14.14
N PHE A 80 -3.65 -5.51 -13.13
CA PHE A 80 -4.66 -4.50 -12.82
C PHE A 80 -4.04 -3.39 -11.93
N PRO A 81 -4.63 -2.18 -11.83
CA PRO A 81 -4.05 -1.00 -11.19
C PRO A 81 -4.06 -1.07 -9.64
N PHE A 82 -3.46 -2.11 -9.09
CA PHE A 82 -3.47 -2.43 -7.67
C PHE A 82 -2.14 -3.05 -7.21
N GLY A 83 -1.82 -2.87 -5.93
CA GLY A 83 -0.74 -3.55 -5.23
C GLY A 83 -0.95 -3.60 -3.72
N PHE A 84 -0.02 -4.23 -3.01
CA PHE A 84 -0.03 -4.17 -1.55
C PHE A 84 0.89 -3.08 -1.01
N SER A 85 0.36 -2.28 -0.08
CA SER A 85 1.07 -1.21 0.62
C SER A 85 2.08 -1.82 1.61
N PRO A 86 3.24 -1.17 1.84
CA PRO A 86 4.20 -1.59 2.86
C PRO A 86 3.53 -1.80 4.21
N THR A 87 3.63 -3.01 4.75
CA THR A 87 3.11 -3.37 6.08
C THR A 87 4.21 -4.09 6.85
N ALA A 88 4.49 -3.61 8.07
CA ALA A 88 5.56 -4.11 8.91
C ALA A 88 5.29 -5.51 9.47
N MET A 89 6.38 -6.21 9.80
CA MET A 89 6.40 -7.42 10.61
C MET A 89 5.48 -8.54 10.16
N GLN A 90 5.43 -8.86 8.87
CA GLN A 90 4.43 -9.81 8.35
C GLN A 90 4.56 -11.22 8.95
N ALA A 91 5.74 -11.57 9.48
CA ALA A 91 5.95 -12.83 10.20
C ALA A 91 5.09 -12.98 11.48
N LEU A 92 4.53 -11.90 12.04
CA LEU A 92 3.58 -11.98 13.15
C LEU A 92 2.23 -12.58 12.75
N ALA A 93 1.87 -12.50 11.47
CA ALA A 93 0.64 -13.06 10.91
C ALA A 93 0.84 -14.51 10.42
N HIS A 94 2.00 -14.82 9.84
CA HIS A 94 2.36 -16.17 9.39
C HIS A 94 3.88 -16.34 9.28
N PRO A 95 4.48 -17.49 9.64
CA PRO A 95 5.94 -17.69 9.60
C PRO A 95 6.62 -17.39 8.26
N ASP A 96 5.93 -17.61 7.14
CA ASP A 96 6.45 -17.30 5.79
C ASP A 96 6.57 -15.79 5.49
N GLY A 97 5.93 -14.95 6.31
CA GLY A 97 6.07 -13.49 6.30
C GLY A 97 6.01 -12.85 4.91
N GLU A 98 6.94 -11.91 4.68
CA GLU A 98 7.05 -11.13 3.45
C GLU A 98 7.37 -11.98 2.21
N ILE A 99 7.95 -13.18 2.36
CA ILE A 99 8.24 -14.09 1.23
C ILE A 99 6.94 -14.64 0.64
N ALA A 100 5.98 -15.04 1.48
CA ALA A 100 4.67 -15.50 1.02
C ALA A 100 3.92 -14.40 0.26
N THR A 101 3.95 -13.17 0.78
CA THR A 101 3.36 -12.00 0.11
C THR A 101 4.05 -11.73 -1.22
N SER A 102 5.39 -11.78 -1.26
CA SER A 102 6.16 -11.59 -2.49
C SER A 102 5.79 -12.60 -3.56
N LYS A 103 5.82 -13.90 -3.24
CA LYS A 103 5.45 -14.95 -4.20
C LYS A 103 4.03 -14.80 -4.73
N ALA A 104 3.08 -14.38 -3.88
CA ALA A 104 1.70 -14.13 -4.29
C ALA A 104 1.59 -12.93 -5.24
N CYS A 105 2.23 -11.80 -4.91
CA CYS A 105 2.26 -10.61 -5.78
C CYS A 105 2.92 -10.90 -7.13
N ALA A 106 4.07 -11.57 -7.11
CA ALA A 106 4.81 -12.02 -8.30
C ALA A 106 3.93 -12.86 -9.22
N SER A 107 3.28 -13.90 -8.66
CA SER A 107 2.39 -14.80 -9.41
C SER A 107 1.18 -14.08 -10.01
N ALA A 108 0.70 -13.02 -9.34
CA ALA A 108 -0.46 -12.26 -9.81
C ALA A 108 -0.11 -11.09 -10.75
N GLY A 109 1.18 -10.78 -10.93
CA GLY A 109 1.61 -9.64 -11.75
C GLY A 109 1.19 -8.28 -11.16
N ILE A 110 1.32 -8.10 -9.84
CA ILE A 110 1.01 -6.84 -9.13
C ILE A 110 2.19 -6.29 -8.33
N LEU A 111 2.08 -5.02 -7.93
CA LEU A 111 3.05 -4.33 -7.08
C LEU A 111 3.06 -4.90 -5.65
N MET A 112 4.24 -4.99 -5.05
CA MET A 112 4.44 -5.15 -3.61
C MET A 112 5.28 -3.99 -3.05
N GLY A 113 4.80 -3.37 -1.98
CA GLY A 113 5.61 -2.51 -1.13
C GLY A 113 6.21 -3.30 0.04
N LEU A 114 7.53 -3.22 0.20
CA LEU A 114 8.24 -3.81 1.34
C LEU A 114 8.52 -2.74 2.39
N SER A 115 8.23 -3.03 3.67
CA SER A 115 8.47 -2.08 4.76
C SER A 115 9.92 -2.09 5.24
N THR A 116 10.41 -0.94 5.70
CA THR A 116 11.67 -0.84 6.46
C THR A 116 11.68 -1.83 7.63
N TYR A 117 10.54 -1.99 8.30
CA TYR A 117 10.32 -2.89 9.44
C TYR A 117 9.83 -4.28 9.00
N SER A 118 10.31 -4.75 7.85
CA SER A 118 10.10 -6.13 7.40
C SER A 118 10.83 -7.10 8.34
N THR A 119 10.22 -8.26 8.60
CA THR A 119 10.83 -9.36 9.36
C THR A 119 11.81 -10.20 8.55
N ILE A 120 11.89 -9.95 7.24
CA ILE A 120 12.75 -10.66 6.29
C ILE A 120 13.59 -9.64 5.51
N ARG A 121 14.82 -10.02 5.14
CA ARG A 121 15.73 -9.17 4.38
C ARG A 121 15.12 -8.78 3.03
N LEU A 122 15.39 -7.54 2.60
CA LEU A 122 14.91 -7.07 1.31
C LEU A 122 15.44 -7.90 0.13
N GLU A 123 16.66 -8.46 0.22
CA GLU A 123 17.23 -9.31 -0.83
C GLU A 123 16.44 -10.62 -1.01
N ASP A 124 16.05 -11.25 0.10
CA ASP A 124 15.26 -12.49 0.06
C ASP A 124 13.86 -12.25 -0.51
N VAL A 125 13.27 -11.09 -0.18
CA VAL A 125 11.95 -10.70 -0.66
C VAL A 125 11.97 -10.36 -2.16
N ILE A 126 12.94 -9.54 -2.60
CA ILE A 126 13.04 -9.05 -3.97
C ILE A 126 13.46 -10.14 -4.97
N ALA A 127 14.18 -11.17 -4.50
CA ALA A 127 14.51 -12.35 -5.30
C ALA A 127 13.26 -13.06 -5.88
N HIS A 128 12.09 -12.86 -5.27
CA HIS A 128 10.82 -13.41 -5.74
C HIS A 128 9.99 -12.46 -6.61
N ALA A 129 10.42 -11.21 -6.85
CA ALA A 129 9.61 -10.21 -7.54
C ALA A 129 9.27 -10.57 -8.99
N ASN A 130 10.09 -11.40 -9.65
CA ASN A 130 9.87 -11.85 -11.02
C ASN A 130 9.57 -10.71 -12.02
N GLY A 131 10.28 -9.59 -11.86
CA GLY A 131 10.14 -8.38 -12.70
C GLY A 131 8.97 -7.46 -12.32
N ASN A 132 8.13 -7.81 -11.34
CA ASN A 132 7.04 -6.96 -10.88
C ASN A 132 7.54 -5.63 -10.28
N PRO A 133 6.71 -4.57 -10.27
CA PRO A 133 7.13 -3.25 -9.82
C PRO A 133 7.16 -3.16 -8.30
N TYR A 134 8.22 -3.68 -7.67
CA TYR A 134 8.37 -3.64 -6.22
C TYR A 134 8.91 -2.29 -5.76
N VAL A 135 8.45 -1.85 -4.60
CA VAL A 135 8.89 -0.59 -3.97
C VAL A 135 9.42 -0.84 -2.57
N MET A 136 10.50 -0.15 -2.22
CA MET A 136 11.04 -0.19 -0.86
C MET A 136 10.53 1.02 -0.10
N GLN A 137 9.80 0.79 0.99
CA GLN A 137 9.39 1.86 1.88
C GLN A 137 10.51 2.19 2.85
N MET A 138 10.76 3.48 3.02
CA MET A 138 11.73 4.02 3.97
C MET A 138 11.03 4.89 5.01
N SER A 139 11.23 4.57 6.28
CA SER A 139 10.93 5.45 7.40
C SER A 139 12.09 6.41 7.64
N LEU A 140 11.78 7.62 8.08
CA LEU A 140 12.79 8.62 8.43
C LEU A 140 13.26 8.37 9.86
N LEU A 141 14.54 8.00 10.02
CA LEU A 141 15.15 7.59 11.28
C LEU A 141 16.27 8.56 11.67
N ASN A 142 16.54 8.69 12.96
CA ASN A 142 17.70 9.44 13.45
C ASN A 142 19.02 8.86 12.92
N ASN A 143 19.07 7.53 12.73
CA ASN A 143 20.22 6.86 12.14
C ASN A 143 20.26 7.01 10.61
N LYS A 144 20.96 8.05 10.14
CA LYS A 144 21.16 8.33 8.71
C LYS A 144 21.92 7.24 7.97
N ASP A 145 22.88 6.59 8.63
CA ASP A 145 23.67 5.52 8.01
C ASP A 145 22.79 4.29 7.71
N ALA A 146 21.88 3.93 8.62
CA ALA A 146 20.90 2.86 8.38
C ALA A 146 20.01 3.17 7.16
N MET A 147 19.56 4.43 7.02
CA MET A 147 18.79 4.87 5.84
C MET A 147 19.63 4.78 4.55
N ILE A 148 20.88 5.23 4.58
CA ILE A 148 21.79 5.15 3.41
C ILE A 148 22.01 3.70 3.00
N GLN A 149 22.28 2.80 3.97
CA GLN A 149 22.47 1.38 3.70
C GLN A 149 21.23 0.73 3.10
N LEU A 150 20.04 1.04 3.63
CA LEU A 150 18.78 0.58 3.06
C LEU A 150 18.62 1.02 1.60
N ILE A 151 18.90 2.31 1.31
CA ILE A 151 18.81 2.86 -0.05
C ILE A 151 19.71 2.10 -1.02
N LYS A 152 20.99 1.93 -0.67
CA LYS A 152 21.96 1.26 -1.55
C LYS A 152 21.61 -0.20 -1.80
N ARG A 153 21.12 -0.91 -0.78
CA ARG A 153 20.63 -2.28 -0.90
C ARG A 153 19.38 -2.35 -1.77
N ALA A 154 18.45 -1.40 -1.63
CA ALA A 154 17.26 -1.32 -2.48
C ALA A 154 17.58 -1.05 -3.96
N GLU A 155 18.62 -0.27 -4.25
CA GLU A 155 19.16 -0.07 -5.61
C GLU A 155 19.86 -1.31 -6.18
N GLY A 156 20.24 -2.27 -5.33
CA GLY A 156 21.05 -3.43 -5.70
C GLY A 156 22.55 -3.12 -5.89
N LYS A 157 23.06 -2.02 -5.31
CA LYS A 157 24.46 -1.57 -5.50
C LYS A 157 25.45 -2.08 -4.45
N ASP A 158 25.00 -2.52 -3.29
CA ASP A 158 25.85 -3.11 -2.24
C ASP A 158 25.32 -4.50 -1.88
N GLN A 159 25.96 -5.54 -2.42
CA GLN A 159 25.82 -6.94 -1.98
C GLN A 159 26.96 -7.31 -1.01
N GLU A 160 27.21 -6.48 0.01
CA GLU A 160 28.07 -6.93 1.10
C GLU A 160 27.37 -8.12 1.78
N PRO A 161 28.04 -9.29 1.91
CA PRO A 161 27.49 -10.42 2.63
C PRO A 161 27.46 -10.08 4.12
N LEU A 162 26.42 -9.36 4.56
CA LEU A 162 26.04 -9.33 5.96
C LEU A 162 25.75 -10.79 6.31
N GLY A 163 26.62 -11.37 7.16
CA GLY A 163 26.70 -12.78 7.48
C GLY A 163 25.35 -13.45 7.82
N PRO A 164 25.33 -14.78 7.96
CA PRO A 164 24.09 -15.55 8.01
C PRO A 164 23.11 -14.99 9.04
N VAL A 165 21.97 -14.49 8.57
CA VAL A 165 20.83 -14.15 9.42
C VAL A 165 20.19 -15.48 9.81
N VAL A 166 20.35 -15.85 11.08
CA VAL A 166 19.74 -17.06 11.63
C VAL A 166 18.28 -16.71 11.93
N SER A 167 17.36 -17.07 11.02
CA SER A 167 15.93 -16.97 11.32
C SER A 167 15.60 -17.72 12.62
N PRO A 168 14.87 -17.12 13.58
CA PRO A 168 14.47 -17.78 14.82
C PRO A 168 13.45 -18.92 14.58
N THR A 169 12.89 -19.08 13.37
CA THR A 169 11.94 -20.16 13.03
C THR A 169 12.60 -21.40 12.41
N ARG A 170 13.90 -21.61 12.64
CA ARG A 170 14.65 -22.79 12.16
C ARG A 170 13.98 -24.10 12.61
N PRO A 171 13.37 -24.90 11.72
CA PRO A 171 12.94 -26.24 12.09
C PRO A 171 14.18 -27.10 12.33
N ALA A 172 14.20 -27.89 13.41
CA ALA A 172 15.33 -28.71 13.85
C ALA A 172 15.71 -29.87 12.89
N CYS A 173 15.14 -29.93 11.67
CA CYS A 173 15.22 -31.10 10.79
C CYS A 173 16.18 -30.97 9.60
N TRP A 174 16.93 -29.88 9.44
CA TRP A 174 17.88 -29.75 8.32
C TRP A 174 19.27 -30.26 8.70
N SER A 175 19.83 -31.11 7.86
CA SER A 175 21.19 -31.64 8.03
C SER A 175 22.24 -30.54 7.82
N PRO A 176 23.42 -30.64 8.46
CA PRO A 176 24.52 -29.66 8.29
C PRO A 176 24.89 -29.41 6.82
N THR A 177 24.75 -30.42 5.97
CA THR A 177 25.04 -30.38 4.53
C THR A 177 24.01 -29.58 3.72
N GLU A 178 22.73 -29.60 4.10
CA GLU A 178 21.67 -28.79 3.46
C GLU A 178 21.80 -27.31 3.84
N ALA A 179 22.19 -27.01 5.08
CA ALA A 179 22.52 -25.65 5.51
C ALA A 179 23.75 -25.09 4.76
N GLN A 180 24.72 -25.95 4.45
CA GLN A 180 25.95 -25.57 3.74
C GLN A 180 25.76 -25.45 2.22
N SER A 181 24.85 -26.23 1.61
CA SER A 181 24.49 -26.04 0.20
C SER A 181 23.70 -24.75 -0.03
N LEU A 182 22.86 -24.34 0.93
CA LEU A 182 22.19 -23.05 0.91
C LEU A 182 23.16 -21.90 1.16
N ALA A 183 24.13 -22.04 2.07
CA ALA A 183 25.20 -21.04 2.31
C ALA A 183 26.06 -20.73 1.05
N ASN A 184 26.14 -21.66 0.10
CA ASN A 184 26.80 -21.45 -1.19
C ASN A 184 25.85 -20.93 -2.30
N ALA A 185 24.55 -20.85 -2.05
CA ALA A 185 23.55 -20.31 -2.98
C ALA A 185 23.36 -18.79 -2.88
N TRP A 186 24.09 -18.10 -1.99
CA TRP A 186 23.92 -16.66 -1.69
C TRP A 186 24.63 -15.70 -2.63
N LEU A 187 25.19 -16.19 -3.74
CA LEU A 187 25.47 -15.35 -4.90
C LEU A 187 24.22 -15.33 -5.79
N ILE A 188 23.11 -14.83 -5.24
CA ILE A 188 21.96 -14.49 -6.08
C ILE A 188 22.39 -13.25 -6.85
N ASP A 189 22.65 -13.43 -8.13
CA ASP A 189 22.81 -12.33 -9.06
C ASP A 189 21.52 -11.50 -9.06
N LEU A 190 21.53 -10.39 -8.31
CA LEU A 190 20.44 -9.42 -8.28
C LEU A 190 20.57 -8.41 -9.42
N SER A 191 21.42 -8.65 -10.43
CA SER A 191 21.51 -7.76 -11.58
C SER A 191 20.14 -7.67 -12.27
N GLY A 192 19.51 -6.50 -12.14
CA GLY A 192 18.15 -6.24 -12.65
C GLY A 192 17.00 -6.51 -11.66
N ALA A 193 17.27 -6.99 -10.44
CA ALA A 193 16.29 -7.24 -9.38
C ALA A 193 16.26 -6.12 -8.32
N GLY A 194 16.57 -4.87 -8.69
CA GLY A 194 16.42 -3.72 -7.80
C GLY A 194 14.96 -3.32 -7.62
N PHE A 195 14.66 -2.69 -6.48
CA PHE A 195 13.37 -2.02 -6.29
C PHE A 195 13.21 -0.89 -7.32
N LYS A 196 11.99 -0.63 -7.79
CA LYS A 196 11.72 0.38 -8.83
C LYS A 196 11.63 1.80 -8.26
N ALA A 197 11.21 1.94 -7.01
CA ALA A 197 11.04 3.23 -6.35
C ALA A 197 11.22 3.11 -4.82
N LEU A 198 11.52 4.25 -4.21
CA LEU A 198 11.46 4.45 -2.77
C LEU A 198 10.13 5.12 -2.38
N PHE A 199 9.40 4.51 -1.45
CA PHE A 199 8.23 5.13 -0.83
C PHE A 199 8.64 5.74 0.50
N ILE A 200 8.85 7.05 0.53
CA ILE A 200 9.27 7.78 1.72
C ILE A 200 8.05 8.06 2.57
N THR A 201 8.01 7.51 3.79
CA THR A 201 6.88 7.72 4.70
C THR A 201 7.06 9.04 5.46
N LEU A 202 6.17 9.99 5.19
CA LEU A 202 6.22 11.37 5.71
C LEU A 202 5.23 11.58 6.88
N ASP A 203 4.26 10.68 7.07
CA ASP A 203 3.16 10.82 8.05
C ASP A 203 3.44 10.21 9.44
N ALA A 204 4.69 9.82 9.70
CA ALA A 204 5.09 9.16 10.95
C ALA A 204 6.36 9.75 11.61
N PRO A 205 6.46 11.08 11.82
CA PRO A 205 7.53 11.65 12.67
C PRO A 205 7.38 11.23 14.14
N TYR A 206 6.15 10.92 14.55
CA TYR A 206 5.81 10.21 15.79
C TYR A 206 4.85 9.08 15.44
N LEU A 207 4.87 8.00 16.22
CA LEU A 207 3.86 6.96 16.06
C LEU A 207 2.50 7.43 16.61
N GLY A 208 1.44 7.16 15.84
CA GLY A 208 0.08 7.40 16.32
C GLY A 208 -0.23 6.59 17.57
N ARG A 209 -1.04 7.14 18.47
CA ARG A 209 -1.37 6.49 19.74
C ARG A 209 -2.44 5.41 19.52
N ARG A 210 -2.02 4.15 19.48
CA ARG A 210 -2.88 2.99 19.19
C ARG A 210 -3.28 2.31 20.50
N LEU A 211 -4.46 2.65 21.02
CA LEU A 211 -4.86 2.31 22.40
C LEU A 211 -4.83 0.80 22.70
N ASN A 212 -5.09 -0.05 21.70
CA ASN A 212 -5.09 -1.50 21.89
C ASN A 212 -3.68 -2.10 21.96
N GLU A 213 -2.64 -1.43 21.44
CA GLU A 213 -1.25 -1.85 21.66
C GLU A 213 -0.91 -1.73 23.16
N TYR A 214 -1.34 -0.65 23.83
CA TYR A 214 -1.18 -0.49 25.28
C TYR A 214 -2.05 -1.46 26.09
N ARG A 215 -3.34 -1.58 25.74
CA ARG A 215 -4.29 -2.41 26.50
C ARG A 215 -3.95 -3.90 26.46
N ASN A 216 -3.36 -4.38 25.37
CA ASN A 216 -3.00 -5.79 25.20
C ASN A 216 -1.50 -6.05 25.30
N ASN A 217 -0.74 -5.05 25.78
CA ASN A 217 0.70 -5.15 25.98
C ASN A 217 1.41 -5.71 24.74
N PHE A 218 1.20 -5.04 23.60
CA PHE A 218 1.77 -5.46 22.32
C PHE A 218 3.28 -5.64 22.45
N GLY A 219 3.76 -6.76 21.93
CA GLY A 219 5.16 -7.11 21.88
C GLY A 219 5.39 -8.09 20.74
N VAL A 220 6.65 -8.26 20.36
CA VAL A 220 7.07 -9.19 19.32
C VAL A 220 7.72 -10.45 19.92
N PRO A 221 7.70 -11.60 19.23
CA PRO A 221 8.35 -12.81 19.73
C PRO A 221 9.86 -12.64 19.90
N ARG A 222 10.42 -13.35 20.90
CA ARG A 222 11.87 -13.41 21.16
C ARG A 222 12.67 -13.77 19.90
N GLY A 223 13.74 -13.04 19.65
CA GLY A 223 14.63 -13.26 18.50
C GLY A 223 14.09 -12.72 17.18
N MET A 224 12.96 -12.00 17.18
CA MET A 224 12.56 -11.21 16.01
C MET A 224 13.56 -10.06 15.79
N GLU A 225 13.86 -9.77 14.52
CA GLU A 225 14.79 -8.71 14.12
C GLU A 225 14.17 -7.82 13.04
N TYR A 226 14.76 -6.64 12.83
CA TYR A 226 14.52 -5.80 11.65
C TYR A 226 15.76 -5.80 10.75
N PRO A 227 15.98 -6.85 9.93
CA PRO A 227 17.24 -7.08 9.24
C PRO A 227 17.61 -6.02 8.18
N ASN A 228 16.69 -5.12 7.85
CA ASN A 228 16.93 -4.06 6.88
C ASN A 228 17.51 -2.77 7.49
N ILE A 229 17.38 -2.57 8.80
CA ILE A 229 17.86 -1.36 9.50
C ILE A 229 18.68 -1.67 10.75
N PHE A 230 18.41 -2.79 11.44
CA PHE A 230 19.10 -3.21 12.66
C PHE A 230 19.38 -4.72 12.65
N PRO A 231 20.22 -5.21 11.72
CA PRO A 231 20.53 -6.64 11.63
C PRO A 231 21.20 -7.15 12.90
N GLY A 232 20.78 -8.32 13.40
CA GLY A 232 21.33 -8.94 14.61
C GLY A 232 20.85 -8.33 15.93
N VAL A 233 19.89 -7.40 15.89
CA VAL A 233 19.28 -6.81 17.10
C VAL A 233 17.93 -7.45 17.38
N ASP A 234 17.80 -8.09 18.54
CA ASP A 234 16.52 -8.62 19.04
C ASP A 234 15.59 -7.46 19.43
N VAL A 235 14.45 -7.36 18.75
CA VAL A 235 13.49 -6.26 18.90
C VAL A 235 12.37 -6.52 19.93
N THR A 236 12.52 -7.55 20.77
CA THR A 236 11.50 -7.94 21.76
C THR A 236 11.27 -6.92 22.87
N ASN A 237 12.30 -6.17 23.27
CA ASN A 237 12.28 -5.26 24.42
C ASN A 237 12.38 -3.77 24.00
N LEU A 238 11.77 -3.38 22.88
CA LEU A 238 11.91 -2.04 22.29
C LEU A 238 11.36 -0.87 23.14
N GLU A 239 10.82 -1.10 24.33
CA GLU A 239 10.59 -0.01 25.30
C GLU A 239 11.92 0.70 25.68
N ASP A 240 13.07 0.02 25.52
CA ASP A 240 14.43 0.59 25.63
C ASP A 240 15.03 0.92 24.25
N SER A 241 14.26 1.52 23.33
CA SER A 241 14.80 1.90 22.02
C SER A 241 15.94 2.92 22.19
N SER A 242 17.17 2.52 21.87
CA SER A 242 18.29 3.46 21.71
C SER A 242 17.87 4.61 20.77
N GLU A 243 18.33 5.83 21.03
CA GLU A 243 18.05 7.03 20.22
C GLU A 243 18.19 6.82 18.70
N GLN A 244 19.04 5.87 18.29
CA GLN A 244 19.30 5.47 16.92
C GLN A 244 18.12 4.78 16.20
N MET A 245 17.23 4.11 16.95
CA MET A 245 16.02 3.47 16.39
C MET A 245 14.83 4.43 16.32
N GLY A 246 14.96 5.63 16.88
CA GLY A 246 13.93 6.65 16.87
C GLY A 246 13.68 7.22 15.48
N TYR A 247 12.44 7.65 15.26
CA TYR A 247 12.05 8.43 14.07
C TYR A 247 12.67 9.83 14.13
N ASP A 248 13.14 10.33 12.99
CA ASP A 248 13.59 11.72 12.88
C ASP A 248 12.38 12.63 12.68
N SER A 249 12.04 13.37 13.73
CA SER A 249 10.92 14.31 13.74
C SER A 249 11.33 15.75 13.38
N SER A 250 12.57 15.97 12.96
CA SER A 250 13.14 17.32 12.72
C SER A 250 13.23 17.71 11.26
N LEU A 251 13.07 16.76 10.33
CA LEU A 251 13.33 16.95 8.90
C LEU A 251 12.33 17.90 8.23
N GLU A 252 12.88 18.85 7.47
CA GLU A 252 12.14 19.72 6.57
C GLU A 252 12.36 19.33 5.09
N TRP A 253 11.46 19.80 4.21
CA TRP A 253 11.47 19.47 2.78
C TRP A 253 12.82 19.68 2.08
N PRO A 254 13.52 20.82 2.20
CA PRO A 254 14.78 21.03 1.49
C PRO A 254 15.89 20.06 1.94
N GLU A 255 15.94 19.77 3.24
CA GLU A 255 16.96 18.89 3.83
C GLU A 255 16.72 17.44 3.43
N LEU A 256 15.47 16.97 3.54
CA LEU A 256 15.07 15.63 3.15
C LEU A 256 15.38 15.37 1.67
N VAL A 257 14.99 16.28 0.78
CA VAL A 257 15.18 16.12 -0.66
C VAL A 257 16.67 16.14 -1.01
N SER A 258 17.43 17.07 -0.43
CA SER A 258 18.89 17.11 -0.59
C SER A 258 19.56 15.83 -0.09
N PHE A 259 19.09 15.25 1.02
CA PHE A 259 19.55 13.95 1.49
C PHE A 259 19.23 12.84 0.49
N LEU A 260 17.98 12.69 0.06
CA LEU A 260 17.57 11.58 -0.81
C LEU A 260 18.27 11.65 -2.18
N ARG A 261 18.29 12.81 -2.83
CA ARG A 261 18.89 12.98 -4.17
C ARG A 261 20.42 12.80 -4.16
N ARG A 262 21.08 12.95 -3.01
CA ARG A 262 22.50 12.61 -2.86
C ARG A 262 22.77 11.11 -2.79
N HIS A 263 21.80 10.29 -2.38
CA HIS A 263 22.01 8.88 -2.06
C HIS A 263 21.28 7.90 -2.96
N THR A 264 20.31 8.34 -3.79
CA THR A 264 19.57 7.45 -4.70
C THR A 264 19.30 8.05 -6.07
N ASN A 265 19.22 7.19 -7.09
CA ASN A 265 18.66 7.52 -8.39
C ASN A 265 17.31 6.84 -8.66
N LEU A 266 16.77 6.07 -7.70
CA LEU A 266 15.42 5.53 -7.80
C LEU A 266 14.39 6.66 -7.83
N GLU A 267 13.22 6.35 -8.39
CA GLU A 267 12.06 7.23 -8.22
C GLU A 267 11.75 7.41 -6.72
N ILE A 268 11.46 8.65 -6.32
CA ILE A 268 11.14 9.00 -4.94
C ILE A 268 9.66 9.37 -4.85
N TRP A 269 8.91 8.61 -4.06
CA TRP A 269 7.48 8.80 -3.87
C TRP A 269 7.17 9.23 -2.43
N GLY A 270 6.35 10.26 -2.28
CA GLY A 270 5.95 10.79 -0.98
C GLY A 270 4.72 10.07 -0.47
N LYS A 271 4.87 9.18 0.52
CA LYS A 271 3.76 8.45 1.15
C LYS A 271 3.32 9.14 2.43
N GLY A 272 2.02 9.40 2.54
CA GLY A 272 1.45 10.15 3.66
C GLY A 272 1.09 11.59 3.30
N ILE A 273 1.19 11.97 2.02
CA ILE A 273 0.73 13.28 1.54
C ILE A 273 -0.78 13.35 1.71
N TYR A 274 -1.23 14.37 2.45
CA TYR A 274 -2.61 14.46 2.93
C TYR A 274 -3.32 15.76 2.57
N THR A 275 -2.62 16.69 1.93
CA THR A 275 -3.19 17.97 1.51
C THR A 275 -2.74 18.33 0.09
N ALA A 276 -3.52 19.16 -0.57
CA ALA A 276 -3.13 19.73 -1.87
C ALA A 276 -1.84 20.55 -1.76
N GLN A 277 -1.64 21.25 -0.65
CA GLN A 277 -0.45 22.06 -0.38
C GLN A 277 0.81 21.19 -0.28
N ASP A 278 0.75 20.08 0.45
CA ASP A 278 1.88 19.15 0.57
C ASP A 278 2.15 18.41 -0.76
N ALA A 279 1.11 18.17 -1.56
CA ALA A 279 1.28 17.64 -2.92
C ALA A 279 2.03 18.64 -3.82
N GLU A 280 1.72 19.94 -3.74
CA GLU A 280 2.46 20.98 -4.45
C GLU A 280 3.91 21.09 -3.96
N LEU A 281 4.16 20.96 -2.65
CA LEU A 281 5.50 20.94 -2.09
C LEU A 281 6.29 19.73 -2.61
N ALA A 282 5.71 18.53 -2.58
CA ALA A 282 6.34 17.33 -3.11
C ALA A 282 6.74 17.52 -4.58
N ILE A 283 5.85 18.07 -5.42
CA ILE A 283 6.15 18.37 -6.83
C ILE A 283 7.25 19.42 -6.96
N THR A 284 7.18 20.51 -6.19
CA THR A 284 8.15 21.62 -6.23
C THR A 284 9.56 21.13 -5.88
N HIS A 285 9.65 20.19 -4.93
CA HIS A 285 10.90 19.56 -4.53
C HIS A 285 11.28 18.34 -5.39
N GLY A 286 10.53 18.08 -6.46
CA GLY A 286 10.88 17.09 -7.48
C GLY A 286 10.68 15.65 -7.02
N PHE A 287 9.69 15.34 -6.20
CA PHE A 287 9.25 13.95 -6.02
C PHE A 287 8.69 13.41 -7.34
N ASP A 288 8.93 12.13 -7.61
CA ASP A 288 8.53 11.46 -8.85
C ASP A 288 7.08 10.94 -8.80
N GLY A 289 6.51 10.85 -7.60
CA GLY A 289 5.12 10.46 -7.39
C GLY A 289 4.61 10.71 -5.97
N ILE A 290 3.30 10.58 -5.80
CA ILE A 290 2.61 10.84 -4.52
C ILE A 290 1.79 9.62 -4.13
N VAL A 291 1.79 9.26 -2.84
CA VAL A 291 0.85 8.28 -2.27
C VAL A 291 0.00 8.97 -1.21
N VAL A 292 -1.28 9.19 -1.55
CA VAL A 292 -2.29 9.71 -0.62
C VAL A 292 -2.61 8.65 0.42
N SER A 293 -2.31 8.93 1.69
CA SER A 293 -2.32 7.94 2.77
C SER A 293 -2.51 8.63 4.11
N ASN A 294 -3.37 8.07 4.98
CA ASN A 294 -3.37 8.35 6.43
C ASN A 294 -2.84 7.16 7.23
N HIS A 295 -1.99 6.35 6.59
CA HIS A 295 -1.41 5.16 7.19
C HIS A 295 -2.45 4.13 7.64
N GLY A 296 -3.59 4.06 6.93
CA GLY A 296 -4.70 3.18 7.27
C GLY A 296 -5.39 3.54 8.59
N GLY A 297 -5.40 4.83 8.96
CA GLY A 297 -5.99 5.36 10.19
C GLY A 297 -5.16 5.08 11.44
N ARG A 298 -3.83 4.90 11.31
CA ARG A 298 -2.93 4.47 12.40
C ARG A 298 -2.06 5.58 12.98
N GLN A 299 -2.13 6.78 12.41
CA GLN A 299 -1.31 7.93 12.76
C GLN A 299 -2.18 9.01 13.43
N LEU A 300 -2.48 10.12 12.76
CA LEU A 300 -3.40 11.13 13.29
C LEU A 300 -4.85 10.65 13.11
N ASP A 301 -5.58 10.48 14.22
CA ASP A 301 -7.02 10.18 14.19
C ASP A 301 -7.84 11.48 14.05
N SER A 302 -9.14 11.36 13.76
CA SER A 302 -10.08 12.47 13.50
C SER A 302 -9.83 13.28 12.21
N VAL A 303 -8.98 12.76 11.31
CA VAL A 303 -8.81 13.30 9.95
C VAL A 303 -9.81 12.69 8.96
N PRO A 304 -10.09 13.33 7.81
CA PRO A 304 -10.93 12.79 6.74
C PRO A 304 -10.46 11.42 6.22
N ALA A 305 -11.21 10.75 5.35
CA ALA A 305 -10.71 9.56 4.66
C ALA A 305 -9.74 9.92 3.53
N SER A 306 -8.78 9.04 3.24
CA SER A 306 -7.82 9.24 2.13
C SER A 306 -8.53 9.39 0.77
N LEU A 307 -9.63 8.67 0.56
CA LEU A 307 -10.47 8.78 -0.64
C LEU A 307 -11.09 10.19 -0.79
N ASP A 308 -11.51 10.83 0.30
CA ASP A 308 -12.08 12.17 0.23
C ASP A 308 -11.04 13.22 -0.12
N VAL A 309 -9.86 13.11 0.49
CA VAL A 309 -8.70 13.98 0.28
C VAL A 309 -8.16 13.86 -1.14
N LEU A 310 -8.27 12.67 -1.75
CA LEU A 310 -7.89 12.44 -3.14
C LEU A 310 -8.55 13.44 -4.11
N ARG A 311 -9.78 13.89 -3.82
CA ARG A 311 -10.51 14.89 -4.62
C ARG A 311 -9.86 16.26 -4.63
N ASP A 312 -9.11 16.60 -3.60
CA ASP A 312 -8.42 17.89 -3.49
C ASP A 312 -7.01 17.79 -4.08
N ILE A 313 -6.33 16.65 -3.85
CA ILE A 313 -4.97 16.41 -4.30
C ILE A 313 -4.90 16.24 -5.82
N VAL A 314 -5.75 15.42 -6.44
CA VAL A 314 -5.65 15.14 -7.88
C VAL A 314 -5.79 16.42 -8.73
N PRO A 315 -6.77 17.32 -8.50
CA PRO A 315 -6.86 18.58 -9.22
C PRO A 315 -5.70 19.54 -8.95
N ALA A 316 -5.06 19.47 -7.78
CA ALA A 316 -3.84 20.23 -7.50
C ALA A 316 -2.66 19.66 -8.31
N VAL A 317 -2.46 18.35 -8.31
CA VAL A 317 -1.34 17.68 -9.02
C VAL A 317 -1.38 17.94 -10.53
N LYS A 318 -2.56 18.00 -11.16
CA LYS A 318 -2.74 18.30 -12.60
C LYS A 318 -1.91 17.38 -13.52
N GLY A 319 -1.74 16.12 -13.13
CA GLY A 319 -0.98 15.13 -13.90
C GLY A 319 0.52 15.39 -13.99
N ARG A 320 1.08 16.33 -13.20
CA ARG A 320 2.54 16.60 -13.18
C ARG A 320 3.35 15.42 -12.65
N VAL A 321 2.78 14.65 -11.74
CA VAL A 321 3.32 13.39 -11.22
C VAL A 321 2.18 12.38 -11.05
N PRO A 322 2.44 11.07 -11.14
CA PRO A 322 1.46 10.05 -10.82
C PRO A 322 1.05 10.06 -9.34
N VAL A 323 -0.21 9.71 -9.08
CA VAL A 323 -0.82 9.66 -7.74
C VAL A 323 -1.30 8.24 -7.45
N ALA A 324 -0.79 7.64 -6.39
CA ALA A 324 -1.34 6.43 -5.79
C ALA A 324 -2.16 6.79 -4.54
N VAL A 325 -2.99 5.86 -4.09
CA VAL A 325 -3.79 6.03 -2.86
C VAL A 325 -3.90 4.71 -2.10
N ASP A 326 -3.83 4.80 -0.77
CA ASP A 326 -4.11 3.70 0.14
C ASP A 326 -5.13 4.11 1.22
N GLY A 327 -5.59 3.15 2.03
CA GLY A 327 -6.56 3.38 3.11
C GLY A 327 -7.96 2.87 2.77
N GLY A 328 -8.49 1.96 3.59
CA GLY A 328 -9.89 1.51 3.53
C GLY A 328 -10.29 0.56 2.40
N PHE A 329 -9.44 0.28 1.40
CA PHE A 329 -9.77 -0.62 0.28
C PHE A 329 -10.15 -2.05 0.74
N ARG A 330 -11.36 -2.51 0.39
CA ARG A 330 -11.86 -3.87 0.69
C ARG A 330 -12.54 -4.54 -0.49
N ARG A 331 -12.92 -3.79 -1.52
CA ARG A 331 -13.68 -4.28 -2.68
C ARG A 331 -13.07 -3.85 -4.00
N GLY A 332 -13.34 -4.60 -5.06
CA GLY A 332 -12.96 -4.18 -6.41
C GLY A 332 -13.62 -2.86 -6.85
N THR A 333 -14.81 -2.58 -6.33
CA THR A 333 -15.48 -1.27 -6.54
C THR A 333 -14.76 -0.11 -5.87
N ASP A 334 -14.00 -0.36 -4.80
CA ASP A 334 -13.27 0.68 -4.10
C ASP A 334 -12.07 1.13 -4.95
N ILE A 335 -11.36 0.16 -5.54
CA ILE A 335 -10.32 0.39 -6.55
C ILE A 335 -10.90 1.20 -7.70
N PHE A 336 -12.02 0.77 -8.28
CA PHE A 336 -12.67 1.48 -9.38
C PHE A 336 -13.01 2.95 -9.03
N LYS A 337 -13.54 3.21 -7.83
CA LYS A 337 -13.89 4.58 -7.39
C LYS A 337 -12.66 5.46 -7.24
N ALA A 338 -11.58 4.97 -6.64
CA ALA A 338 -10.35 5.73 -6.49
C ALA A 338 -9.70 6.09 -7.83
N LEU A 339 -9.68 5.15 -8.77
CA LEU A 339 -9.23 5.38 -10.14
C LEU A 339 -10.10 6.42 -10.87
N ALA A 340 -11.41 6.35 -10.68
CA ALA A 340 -12.35 7.32 -11.23
C ALA A 340 -12.18 8.74 -10.66
N LEU A 341 -11.66 8.86 -9.44
CA LEU A 341 -11.26 10.12 -8.83
C LEU A 341 -9.86 10.59 -9.26
N GLY A 342 -9.17 9.81 -10.10
CA GLY A 342 -7.93 10.19 -10.77
C GLY A 342 -6.65 9.63 -10.15
N ALA A 343 -6.73 8.66 -9.23
CA ALA A 343 -5.56 7.88 -8.86
C ALA A 343 -5.06 7.03 -10.04
N ASN A 344 -3.75 6.91 -10.21
CA ASN A 344 -3.10 6.03 -11.18
C ASN A 344 -3.13 4.56 -10.77
N PHE A 345 -3.00 4.28 -9.47
CA PHE A 345 -3.15 2.94 -8.91
C PHE A 345 -3.51 2.97 -7.42
N CYS A 346 -4.04 1.87 -6.91
CA CYS A 346 -4.48 1.74 -5.53
C CYS A 346 -3.59 0.77 -4.76
N LEU A 347 -3.52 0.94 -3.44
CA LEU A 347 -2.77 0.06 -2.54
C LEU A 347 -3.64 -0.38 -1.36
N ALA A 348 -3.43 -1.60 -0.86
CA ALA A 348 -4.03 -2.05 0.39
C ALA A 348 -2.99 -2.70 1.32
N GLY A 349 -3.14 -2.54 2.63
CA GLY A 349 -2.28 -3.22 3.61
C GLY A 349 -2.94 -4.46 4.20
N ARG A 350 -3.93 -4.24 5.08
CA ARG A 350 -4.60 -5.29 5.87
C ARG A 350 -5.09 -6.53 5.08
N PRO A 351 -5.64 -6.42 3.86
CA PRO A 351 -6.02 -7.60 3.08
C PRO A 351 -4.89 -8.62 2.85
N ALA A 352 -3.65 -8.16 2.66
CA ALA A 352 -2.50 -9.05 2.56
C ALA A 352 -2.23 -9.78 3.87
N ILE A 353 -2.30 -9.07 5.00
CA ILE A 353 -2.08 -9.63 6.34
C ILE A 353 -3.14 -10.67 6.70
N TRP A 354 -4.42 -10.38 6.43
CA TRP A 354 -5.50 -11.33 6.66
C TRP A 354 -5.36 -12.57 5.78
N GLY A 355 -4.96 -12.39 4.51
CA GLY A 355 -4.62 -13.48 3.62
C GLY A 355 -3.48 -14.34 4.15
N LEU A 356 -2.41 -13.68 4.57
CA LEU A 356 -1.22 -14.31 5.12
C LEU A 356 -1.55 -15.14 6.36
N ALA A 357 -2.30 -14.56 7.32
CA ALA A 357 -2.77 -15.27 8.50
C ALA A 357 -3.72 -16.43 8.17
N TYR A 358 -4.57 -16.26 7.16
CA TYR A 358 -5.52 -17.29 6.76
C TYR A 358 -4.83 -18.54 6.21
N ASP A 359 -3.91 -18.41 5.26
CA ASP A 359 -3.28 -19.56 4.61
C ASP A 359 -1.96 -19.23 3.87
N GLY A 360 -1.09 -18.44 4.50
CA GLY A 360 0.21 -18.09 3.94
C GLY A 360 0.09 -17.45 2.55
N GLN A 361 0.96 -17.89 1.62
CA GLN A 361 0.93 -17.43 0.22
C GLN A 361 -0.44 -17.65 -0.46
N ARG A 362 -1.12 -18.78 -0.19
CA ARG A 362 -2.42 -19.08 -0.83
C ARG A 362 -3.49 -18.09 -0.38
N GLY A 363 -3.51 -17.71 0.89
CA GLY A 363 -4.46 -16.74 1.41
C GLY A 363 -4.19 -15.31 0.91
N VAL A 364 -2.92 -14.92 0.72
CA VAL A 364 -2.60 -13.66 0.03
C VAL A 364 -3.08 -13.70 -1.42
N GLY A 365 -2.85 -14.80 -2.13
CA GLY A 365 -3.37 -15.00 -3.50
C GLY A 365 -4.90 -14.94 -3.57
N LEU A 366 -5.58 -15.47 -2.55
CA LEU A 366 -7.04 -15.38 -2.42
C LEU A 366 -7.51 -13.93 -2.29
N ALA A 367 -6.85 -13.10 -1.47
CA ALA A 367 -7.15 -11.67 -1.36
C ALA A 367 -7.05 -10.96 -2.73
N ILE A 368 -5.97 -11.24 -3.47
CA ILE A 368 -5.75 -10.65 -4.80
C ILE A 368 -6.85 -11.07 -5.77
N ASN A 369 -7.18 -12.36 -5.82
CA ASN A 369 -8.20 -12.89 -6.73
C ASN A 369 -9.59 -12.32 -6.44
N LEU A 370 -9.97 -12.18 -5.17
CA LEU A 370 -11.25 -11.59 -4.77
C LEU A 370 -11.35 -10.12 -5.24
N LEU A 371 -10.31 -9.31 -4.98
CA LEU A 371 -10.28 -7.91 -5.42
C LEU A 371 -10.28 -7.78 -6.95
N PHE A 372 -9.54 -8.65 -7.63
CA PHE A 372 -9.45 -8.66 -9.09
C PHE A 372 -10.79 -9.00 -9.76
N ASP A 373 -11.44 -10.09 -9.35
CA ASP A 373 -12.71 -10.52 -9.94
C ASP A 373 -13.82 -9.49 -9.68
N GLU A 374 -13.87 -8.92 -8.47
CA GLU A 374 -14.80 -7.83 -8.18
C GLU A 374 -14.51 -6.59 -9.03
N PHE A 375 -13.24 -6.23 -9.25
CA PHE A 375 -12.85 -5.09 -10.06
C PHE A 375 -13.21 -5.29 -11.53
N GLN A 376 -12.90 -6.46 -12.09
CA GLN A 376 -13.25 -6.81 -13.47
C GLN A 376 -14.77 -6.82 -13.67
N THR A 377 -15.52 -7.38 -12.71
CA THR A 377 -16.99 -7.37 -12.74
C THR A 377 -17.52 -5.93 -12.67
N CYS A 378 -16.94 -5.09 -11.83
CA CYS A 378 -17.28 -3.68 -11.73
C CYS A 378 -17.06 -2.95 -13.05
N MET A 379 -15.91 -3.16 -13.71
CA MET A 379 -15.63 -2.61 -15.04
C MET A 379 -16.68 -3.04 -16.07
N ALA A 380 -17.04 -4.33 -16.11
CA ALA A 380 -18.05 -4.86 -17.00
C ALA A 380 -19.42 -4.16 -16.80
N LEU A 381 -19.88 -4.08 -15.56
CA LEU A 381 -21.18 -3.50 -15.21
C LEU A 381 -21.20 -1.98 -15.34
N ALA A 382 -20.05 -1.33 -15.20
CA ALA A 382 -19.88 0.10 -15.50
C ALA A 382 -19.76 0.39 -17.01
N GLY A 383 -19.66 -0.64 -17.85
CA GLY A 383 -19.48 -0.51 -19.29
C GLY A 383 -18.11 0.05 -19.69
N LEU A 384 -17.07 -0.28 -18.91
CA LEU A 384 -15.68 0.12 -19.12
C LEU A 384 -14.86 -1.11 -19.54
N VAL A 385 -14.27 -1.08 -20.73
CA VAL A 385 -13.47 -2.20 -21.27
C VAL A 385 -11.96 -2.04 -21.07
N HIS A 386 -11.49 -0.82 -20.82
CA HIS A 386 -10.10 -0.52 -20.50
C HIS A 386 -10.05 0.77 -19.68
N PHE A 387 -9.16 0.83 -18.69
CA PHE A 387 -8.96 2.02 -17.87
C PHE A 387 -7.74 2.82 -18.37
N SER A 388 -7.93 4.11 -18.61
CA SER A 388 -6.84 5.05 -18.92
C SER A 388 -7.05 6.37 -18.20
N ILE A 389 -5.99 7.16 -18.04
CA ILE A 389 -6.05 8.51 -17.46
C ILE A 389 -5.55 9.53 -18.52
N PRO A 390 -6.33 10.60 -18.82
CA PRO A 390 -7.71 10.81 -18.39
C PRO A 390 -8.62 9.71 -18.95
N CYS A 391 -9.67 9.35 -18.20
CA CYS A 391 -10.62 8.34 -18.66
C CYS A 391 -11.39 8.90 -19.85
N PRO A 392 -11.43 8.22 -21.02
CA PRO A 392 -12.05 8.73 -22.24
C PRO A 392 -13.56 8.90 -22.09
N PHE A 393 -14.14 8.31 -21.03
CA PHE A 393 -15.51 8.51 -20.62
C PHE A 393 -15.52 9.01 -19.18
N PRO A 394 -16.25 10.09 -18.86
CA PRO A 394 -16.39 10.50 -17.46
C PRO A 394 -17.04 9.35 -16.70
N ILE A 395 -16.29 8.72 -15.80
CA ILE A 395 -16.84 7.77 -14.85
C ILE A 395 -17.81 8.59 -14.00
N GLN A 396 -19.11 8.34 -14.18
CA GLN A 396 -20.11 9.10 -13.45
C GLN A 396 -20.23 8.52 -12.04
N LEU A 397 -19.47 9.12 -11.13
CA LEU A 397 -19.69 8.97 -9.70
C LEU A 397 -20.76 9.98 -9.27
N THR A 398 -21.80 9.49 -8.59
CA THR A 398 -22.69 10.36 -7.83
C THR A 398 -22.30 10.26 -6.36
N ILE A 399 -22.13 11.41 -5.73
CA ILE A 399 -21.95 11.49 -4.28
C ILE A 399 -23.35 11.48 -3.68
N ASP A 400 -23.60 10.59 -2.72
CA ASP A 400 -24.86 10.58 -1.97
C ASP A 400 -24.94 11.84 -1.08
N PRO A 401 -25.84 12.80 -1.39
CA PRO A 401 -25.91 14.06 -0.66
C PRO A 401 -26.35 13.89 0.80
N ALA A 402 -27.03 12.79 1.14
CA ALA A 402 -27.44 12.51 2.53
C ALA A 402 -26.25 12.16 3.44
N ASN A 403 -25.08 11.86 2.86
CA ASN A 403 -23.88 11.43 3.58
C ASN A 403 -22.66 12.35 3.33
N ILE A 404 -22.84 13.54 2.74
CA ILE A 404 -21.74 14.49 2.54
C ILE A 404 -21.32 15.11 3.89
N ARG A 405 -20.08 14.89 4.31
CA ARG A 405 -19.40 15.71 5.31
C ARG A 405 -18.56 16.75 4.57
N VAL A 406 -18.96 18.01 4.65
CA VAL A 406 -18.25 19.12 4.01
C VAL A 406 -17.04 19.45 4.86
N HIS A 407 -15.85 19.25 4.32
CA HIS A 407 -14.59 19.70 4.91
C HIS A 407 -14.01 20.79 4.01
N SER A 408 -14.54 22.00 4.08
CA SER A 408 -13.86 23.18 3.52
C SER A 408 -13.95 24.37 4.47
N ASN A 409 -12.79 24.94 4.81
CA ASN A 409 -12.66 26.22 5.49
C ASN A 409 -12.99 27.43 4.59
N SER A 410 -13.49 27.19 3.37
CA SER A 410 -14.13 28.24 2.58
C SER A 410 -15.63 28.21 2.88
N CYS A 411 -16.19 29.36 3.27
CA CYS A 411 -17.63 29.59 3.38
C CYS A 411 -18.30 29.45 2.00
N ARG A 412 -18.42 28.24 1.47
CA ARG A 412 -19.18 27.93 0.25
C ARG A 412 -20.20 26.85 0.55
N ASN A 413 -21.42 27.10 0.08
CA ASN A 413 -22.59 26.28 0.35
C ASN A 413 -22.44 24.91 -0.36
N VAL A 414 -22.94 23.83 0.24
CA VAL A 414 -22.88 22.45 -0.30
C VAL A 414 -23.43 22.36 -1.73
N ALA A 415 -24.42 23.21 -2.04
CA ALA A 415 -25.03 23.34 -3.36
C ALA A 415 -24.07 23.90 -4.43
N GLU A 416 -23.12 24.76 -4.07
CA GLU A 416 -22.12 25.30 -5.00
C GLU A 416 -21.00 24.29 -5.28
N ILE A 417 -20.57 23.52 -4.29
CA ILE A 417 -19.58 22.44 -4.47
C ILE A 417 -20.13 21.36 -5.42
N CYS A 418 -21.41 20.99 -5.28
CA CYS A 418 -22.07 20.06 -6.20
C CYS A 418 -22.20 20.62 -7.63
N LYS A 419 -22.42 21.93 -7.78
CA LYS A 419 -22.46 22.59 -9.09
C LYS A 419 -21.07 22.66 -9.74
N ASP A 420 -20.03 23.02 -8.99
CA ASP A 420 -18.66 23.08 -9.51
C ASP A 420 -18.14 21.69 -9.87
N HIS A 421 -18.53 20.63 -9.16
CA HIS A 421 -18.20 19.25 -9.54
C HIS A 421 -18.94 18.75 -10.81
N LEU A 422 -20.20 19.13 -11.02
CA LEU A 422 -20.88 18.89 -12.30
C LEU A 422 -20.21 19.67 -13.44
N THR A 423 -19.73 20.88 -13.16
CA THR A 423 -19.09 21.75 -14.14
C THR A 423 -17.65 21.33 -14.45
N LEU A 424 -16.87 20.83 -13.49
CA LEU A 424 -15.52 20.26 -13.67
C LEU A 424 -15.54 18.94 -14.45
N LEU A 425 -16.59 18.12 -14.27
CA LEU A 425 -16.80 16.93 -15.10
C LEU A 425 -17.28 17.27 -16.52
N GLN A 426 -17.89 18.44 -16.73
CA GLN A 426 -18.30 18.95 -18.05
C GLN A 426 -17.20 19.75 -18.76
N ALA A 427 -16.27 20.36 -18.03
CA ALA A 427 -15.26 21.26 -18.58
C ALA A 427 -14.09 20.55 -19.31
N ASN A 428 -13.98 19.22 -19.22
CA ASN A 428 -12.96 18.44 -19.93
C ASN A 428 -13.32 18.08 -21.39
N GLY A 429 -14.09 18.93 -22.07
CA GLY A 429 -14.10 19.06 -23.53
C GLY A 429 -14.58 17.83 -24.33
N LEU A 430 -15.91 17.73 -24.51
CA LEU A 430 -16.50 17.12 -25.71
C LEU A 430 -17.93 17.65 -25.91
N LEU A 431 -17.99 18.95 -26.21
CA LEU A 431 -19.11 19.55 -26.94
C LEU A 431 -18.56 19.99 -28.30
N ALA A 432 -18.30 19.01 -29.17
CA ALA A 432 -18.17 19.25 -30.60
C ALA A 432 -18.46 17.96 -31.39
N ARG A 433 -19.64 17.97 -32.02
CA ARG A 433 -20.09 17.19 -33.20
C ARG A 433 -20.72 15.80 -32.96
N LEU A 434 -22.04 15.83 -33.13
CA LEU A 434 -23.02 14.79 -33.52
C LEU A 434 -23.35 13.71 -32.48
#